data_AF-A0A1F3VEI4-F1
#
_entry.id   AF-A0A1F3VEI4-F1
#
_cell.length_a   1.000
_cell.length_b   1.000
_cell.length_c   1.000
_cell.angle_alpha   90.00
_cell.angle_beta   90.00
_cell.angle_gamma   90.00
#
_symmetry.space_group_name_H-M   'P 1'
#
loop_
_entity.id
_entity.type
_entity.pdbx_description
1 polymer ?
#
loop_
_entity_poly.entity_id
_entity_poly.type
_entity_poly.pdbx_seq_one_letter_code
_entity_poly.pdbx_strand_id
1 'polypeptide(L)' 'MSKARTVRFDDDIDPLVDQFMEKNSINLNKLVNMAIKEFILKPHTIELEPITDSEWERFAKKSYQKHKKAMHELSK' A
#
# COMPACT_ATOMS: atom_id res chain seq x y z
N MET A 1 30.91 10.52 6.85
CA MET A 1 30.94 9.08 7.17
C MET A 1 29.51 8.56 7.23
N SER A 2 29.15 7.52 6.47
CA SER A 2 27.82 6.91 6.56
C SER A 2 27.70 6.16 7.89
N LYS A 3 26.62 6.41 8.64
CA LYS A 3 26.33 5.66 9.86
C LYS A 3 25.99 4.21 9.49
N ALA A 4 26.63 3.24 10.15
CA ALA A 4 26.24 1.84 10.02
C ALA A 4 24.80 1.68 10.51
N ARG A 5 23.94 1.10 9.67
CA ARG A 5 22.56 0.77 10.02
C ARG A 5 22.41 -0.74 9.89
N THR A 6 21.95 -1.37 10.96
CA THR A 6 21.61 -2.80 10.96
C THR A 6 20.12 -2.93 10.64
N VAL A 7 19.78 -3.85 9.76
CA VAL A 7 18.40 -4.19 9.41
C VAL A 7 18.17 -5.64 9.80
N ARG A 8 17.04 -5.92 10.46
CA ARG A 8 16.53 -7.28 10.66
C ARG A 8 15.30 -7.43 9.78
N PHE A 9 15.24 -8.52 9.03
CA PHE A 9 14.09 -8.88 8.22
C PHE A 9 13.17 -9.79 9.03
N ASP A 10 11.90 -9.80 8.66
CA ASP A 10 10.94 -10.77 9.18
C ASP A 10 11.27 -12.17 8.63
N ASP A 11 10.91 -13.22 9.38
CA ASP A 11 11.31 -14.61 9.12
C ASP A 11 10.83 -15.14 7.74
N ASP A 12 9.76 -14.56 7.19
CA ASP A 12 9.20 -14.90 5.88
C ASP A 12 9.90 -14.19 4.72
N ILE A 13 10.53 -13.03 4.98
CA ILE A 13 11.19 -12.20 3.97
C ILE A 13 12.66 -12.56 3.83
N ASP A 14 13.34 -12.90 4.92
CA ASP A 14 14.77 -13.22 4.94
C ASP A 14 15.18 -14.26 3.86
N PRO A 15 14.51 -15.42 3.73
CA PRO A 15 14.87 -16.39 2.68
C PRO A 15 14.62 -15.86 1.26
N LEU A 16 13.65 -14.96 1.06
CA LEU A 16 13.38 -14.36 -0.24
C LEU A 16 14.46 -13.34 -0.63
N VAL A 17 14.93 -12.58 0.36
CA VAL A 17 16.03 -11.61 0.18
C VAL A 17 17.31 -12.34 -0.19
N ASP A 18 17.64 -13.43 0.51
CA ASP A 18 18.82 -14.25 0.22
C ASP A 18 18.77 -14.85 -1.19
N GLN A 19 17.65 -15.47 -1.58
CA GLN A 19 17.47 -16.00 -2.93
C GLN A 19 17.58 -14.91 -4.00
N PHE A 20 17.02 -13.73 -3.76
CA PHE A 20 17.11 -12.62 -4.70
C PHE A 20 18.55 -12.12 -4.83
N MET A 21 19.28 -11.99 -3.73
CA MET A 21 20.68 -11.57 -3.73
C MET A 21 21.56 -12.57 -4.49
N GLU A 22 21.37 -13.87 -4.25
CA GLU A 22 22.10 -14.93 -4.93
C GLU A 22 21.83 -14.92 -6.44
N LYS A 23 20.55 -14.93 -6.84
CA LYS A 23 20.14 -14.93 -8.24
C LYS A 23 20.68 -13.74 -9.03
N ASN A 24 20.76 -12.57 -8.39
CA ASN A 24 21.18 -11.33 -9.05
C ASN A 24 22.66 -10.99 -8.80
N SER A 25 23.39 -11.83 -8.05
CA SER A 25 24.80 -11.60 -7.67
C SER A 25 25.02 -10.20 -7.08
N ILE A 26 24.13 -9.79 -6.17
CA ILE A 26 24.20 -8.48 -5.48
C ILE A 26 24.34 -8.68 -3.98
N ASN A 27 24.97 -7.70 -3.32
CA ASN A 27 25.03 -7.65 -1.86
C ASN A 27 23.86 -6.85 -1.28
N LEU A 28 23.61 -7.04 0.02
CA LEU A 28 22.50 -6.40 0.73
C LEU A 28 22.53 -4.87 0.62
N ASN A 29 23.72 -4.27 0.72
CA ASN A 29 23.89 -2.82 0.60
C ASN A 29 23.40 -2.30 -0.77
N LYS A 30 23.69 -3.02 -1.85
CA LYS A 30 23.24 -2.66 -3.20
C LYS A 30 21.72 -2.82 -3.32
N LEU A 31 21.17 -3.92 -2.79
CA LEU A 31 19.73 -4.15 -2.76
C LEU A 31 18.97 -3.03 -2.02
N VAL A 32 19.42 -2.69 -0.81
CA VAL A 32 18.82 -1.63 0.02
C VAL A 32 18.92 -0.27 -0.69
N ASN A 33 20.07 0.05 -1.29
CA ASN A 33 20.23 1.30 -2.04
C ASN A 33 19.29 1.37 -3.26
N MET A 34 19.09 0.25 -3.96
CA MET A 34 18.15 0.18 -5.08
C MET A 34 16.70 0.37 -4.60
N ALA A 35 16.30 -0.31 -3.53
CA ALA A 35 14.97 -0.21 -2.97
C ALA A 35 14.66 1.21 -2.46
N ILE A 36 15.59 1.83 -1.74
CA ILE A 36 15.45 3.22 -1.26
C ILE A 36 15.35 4.18 -2.45
N LYS A 37 16.20 4.00 -3.47
CA LYS A 37 16.15 4.84 -4.67
C LYS A 37 14.80 4.72 -5.38
N GLU A 38 14.28 3.50 -5.52
CA GLU A 38 12.98 3.27 -6.15
C GLU A 38 11.84 3.85 -5.31
N PHE A 39 11.86 3.67 -3.99
CA PHE A 39 10.85 4.22 -3.08
C PHE A 39 10.84 5.76 -3.06
N ILE A 40 12.00 6.40 -3.16
CA ILE A 40 12.09 7.87 -3.26
C ILE A 40 11.63 8.38 -4.63
N LEU A 41 12.01 7.70 -5.71
CA LEU A 41 11.68 8.13 -7.08
C LEU A 41 10.22 7.86 -7.46
N LYS A 42 9.65 6.77 -6.92
CA LYS A 42 8.26 6.37 -7.09
C LYS A 42 7.59 6.43 -5.73
N PRO A 43 7.26 7.63 -5.22
CA PRO A 43 6.51 7.73 -3.98
C PRO A 43 5.25 6.88 -4.12
N HIS A 44 5.03 5.95 -3.19
CA HIS A 44 3.77 5.22 -3.07
C HIS A 44 2.69 6.16 -2.52
N THR A 45 2.45 7.27 -3.22
CA THR A 45 1.24 8.05 -3.06
C THR A 45 0.11 7.19 -3.56
N ILE A 46 -0.84 6.87 -2.68
CA ILE A 46 -2.13 6.35 -3.08
C ILE A 46 -2.72 7.39 -4.03
N GLU A 47 -2.66 7.13 -5.34
CA GLU A 47 -3.39 7.92 -6.31
C GLU A 47 -4.87 7.62 -6.10
N LEU A 48 -5.59 8.59 -5.53
CA LEU A 48 -7.04 8.52 -5.46
C LEU A 48 -7.58 8.73 -6.87
N GLU A 49 -7.98 7.64 -7.52
CA GLU A 49 -8.67 7.73 -8.81
C GLU A 49 -10.03 8.40 -8.62
N PRO A 50 -10.41 9.39 -9.45
CA PRO A 50 -11.74 9.95 -9.42
C PRO A 50 -12.74 8.86 -9.82
N ILE A 51 -13.73 8.62 -8.96
CA ILE A 51 -14.85 7.73 -9.30
C ILE A 51 -15.71 8.35 -10.41
N THR A 52 -16.29 7.51 -11.25
CA THR A 52 -17.17 7.98 -12.32
C THR A 52 -18.49 8.51 -11.76
N ASP A 53 -19.18 9.38 -12.51
CA ASP A 53 -20.50 9.91 -12.11
C ASP A 53 -21.51 8.79 -11.83
N SER A 54 -21.44 7.69 -12.60
CA SER A 54 -22.32 6.53 -12.40
C SER A 54 -22.05 5.79 -11.07
N GLU A 55 -20.79 5.72 -10.65
CA GLU A 55 -20.41 5.13 -9.37
C GLU A 55 -20.80 6.03 -8.22
N TRP A 56 -20.64 7.35 -8.38
CA TRP A 56 -21.10 8.35 -7.44
C TRP A 56 -22.61 8.22 -7.18
N GLU A 57 -23.42 8.18 -8.24
CA GLU A 57 -24.87 8.00 -8.13
C GLU A 57 -25.25 6.70 -7.42
N ARG A 58 -24.54 5.60 -7.74
CA ARG A 58 -24.75 4.31 -7.08
C ARG A 58 -24.49 4.40 -5.57
N PHE A 59 -23.37 5.02 -5.17
CA PHE A 59 -23.04 5.20 -3.76
C PHE A 59 -24.02 6.12 -3.04
N ALA A 60 -24.41 7.23 -3.68
CA ALA A 60 -25.40 8.17 -3.15
C ALA A 60 -26.75 7.49 -2.91
N LYS A 61 -27.25 6.72 -3.89
CA LYS A 61 -28.52 5.98 -3.78
C LYS A 61 -28.48 4.94 -2.65
N LYS A 62 -27.38 4.20 -2.54
CA LYS A 62 -27.18 3.20 -1.46
C LYS A 62 -27.17 3.87 -0.09
N SER A 63 -26.46 4.99 0.04
CA SER A 63 -26.38 5.77 1.28
C SER A 63 -27.76 6.31 1.68
N TYR A 64 -28.48 6.90 0.73
CA TYR A 64 -29.84 7.39 0.95
C TYR A 64 -30.81 6.29 1.40
N GLN A 65 -30.80 5.12 0.76
CA GLN A 65 -31.65 3.99 1.16
C GLN A 65 -31.33 3.50 2.57
N LYS A 66 -30.04 3.40 2.92
CA LYS A 66 -29.61 3.02 4.27
C LYS A 66 -30.09 4.04 5.30
N HIS A 67 -29.95 5.32 5.01
CA HIS A 67 -30.40 6.40 5.88
C HIS A 67 -31.92 6.40 6.06
N LYS A 68 -32.67 6.25 4.96
CA LYS A 68 -34.14 6.14 4.99
C LYS A 68 -34.60 4.97 5.85
N LYS A 69 -33.95 3.81 5.74
CA LYS A 69 -34.27 2.63 6.55
C LYS A 69 -33.98 2.87 8.04
N ALA A 70 -32.83 3.43 8.37
CA ALA A 70 -32.47 3.77 9.76
C ALA A 70 -33.46 4.78 10.38
N MET A 71 -33.87 5.81 9.62
CA MET A 71 -34.88 6.77 10.08
C MET A 71 -36.25 6.13 10.28
N HIS A 72 -36.63 5.19 9.41
CA HIS A 72 -37.88 4.45 9.57
C HIS A 72 -37.86 3.57 10.84
N GLU A 73 -36.74 2.91 11.12
CA GLU A 73 -36.55 2.10 12.33
C GLU A 73 -36.56 2.94 13.61
N LEU A 74 -36.07 4.19 13.58
CA LEU A 74 -36.12 5.12 14.71
C LEU A 74 -37.52 5.74 14.92
N SER A 75 -38.35 5.76 13.88
CA SER A 75 -39.71 6.32 13.93
C SER A 75 -40.78 5.31 14.37
N LYS A 76 -40.38 4.07 14.69
CA LYS A 76 -41.23 2.96 15.12
C LYS A 76 -40.99 2.64 16.59
#